data_AF-A0A397F2Q1-F1
#
_entry.id   AF-A0A397F2Q1-F1
#
_cell.length_a   1.000
_cell.length_b   1.000
_cell.length_c   1.000
_cell.angle_alpha   90.00
_cell.angle_beta   90.00
_cell.angle_gamma   90.00
#
_symmetry.space_group_name_H-M   'P 1'
#
loop_
_entity.id
_entity.type
_entity.pdbx_description
1 polymer ?
#
loop_
_entity_poly.entity_id
_entity_poly.type
_entity_poly.pdbx_seq_one_letter_code
_entity_poly.pdbx_strand_id
1 'polypeptide(L)'
;MDFFFASLRTWCTDYFFPYDEDPGACSFRVPSEDRYVAAIYWAFTTMTTVGYGDIKPFKFSVAEMTFAVICLMLNSTVYAYVVSGIIDVIYNYNPSDREYRARMNDMKDYVRDTAMSVRLSNNVKCHYDFLLSTTCLFPEEQVI
;
A
#
# COMPACT_ATOMS: atom_id res chain seq x y z
N MET A 1 -33.62 16.91 -28.31
CA MET A 1 -33.41 15.89 -27.27
C MET A 1 -32.15 16.27 -26.49
N ASP A 2 -32.02 17.56 -26.16
CA ASP A 2 -30.74 18.21 -25.82
C ASP A 2 -30.85 19.02 -24.51
N PHE A 3 -32.04 19.05 -23.92
CA PHE A 3 -32.32 19.74 -22.66
C PHE A 3 -31.86 18.95 -21.41
N PHE A 4 -31.44 17.70 -21.58
CA PHE A 4 -31.01 16.85 -20.46
C PHE A 4 -29.52 16.99 -20.12
N PHE A 5 -28.69 17.46 -21.05
CA PHE A 5 -27.25 17.65 -20.82
C PHE A 5 -26.89 19.05 -20.29
N ALA A 6 -27.80 20.02 -20.39
CA ALA A 6 -27.53 21.42 -20.08
C ALA A 6 -27.77 21.83 -18.61
N SER A 7 -28.23 20.94 -17.72
CA SER A 7 -28.47 21.27 -16.29
C SER A 7 -27.60 20.50 -15.29
N LEU A 8 -26.61 19.75 -15.76
CA LEU A 8 -25.80 18.90 -14.89
C LEU A 8 -24.69 19.72 -14.22
N ARG A 9 -24.96 20.21 -13.02
CA ARG A 9 -23.91 20.61 -12.07
C ARG A 9 -22.95 19.42 -11.91
N THR A 10 -21.66 19.67 -12.13
CA THR A 10 -20.56 18.70 -12.03
C THR A 10 -19.64 19.06 -10.86
N TRP A 11 -18.72 18.17 -10.51
CA TRP A 11 -17.66 18.48 -9.54
C TRP A 11 -16.86 19.75 -9.90
N CYS A 12 -16.65 20.04 -11.20
CA CYS A 12 -15.91 21.23 -11.66
C CYS A 12 -16.67 22.51 -11.30
N THR A 13 -17.96 22.57 -11.64
CA THR A 13 -18.79 23.74 -11.32
C THR A 13 -18.93 23.95 -9.83
N ASP A 14 -19.08 22.87 -9.05
CA ASP A 14 -19.22 22.94 -7.58
C ASP A 14 -17.93 23.46 -6.91
N TYR A 15 -16.77 23.08 -7.44
CA TYR A 15 -15.48 23.47 -6.89
C TYR A 15 -15.07 24.90 -7.24
N PHE A 16 -15.15 25.29 -8.52
CA PHE A 16 -14.69 26.61 -8.98
C PHE A 16 -15.74 27.72 -8.80
N PHE A 17 -17.02 27.38 -8.89
CA PHE A 17 -18.12 28.35 -8.83
C PHE A 17 -19.25 27.88 -7.90
N PRO A 18 -19.00 27.79 -6.59
CA PRO A 18 -19.95 27.21 -5.63
C PRO A 18 -21.29 27.98 -5.53
N TYR A 19 -21.32 29.25 -5.93
CA TYR A 19 -22.49 30.13 -5.84
C TYR A 19 -23.12 30.49 -7.19
N ASP A 20 -22.52 30.07 -8.31
CA ASP A 20 -23.00 30.41 -9.64
C ASP A 20 -23.94 29.32 -10.16
N GLU A 21 -25.09 29.70 -10.71
CA GLU A 21 -26.12 28.76 -11.20
C GLU A 21 -25.91 28.30 -12.64
N ASP A 22 -24.89 28.81 -13.35
CA ASP A 22 -24.59 28.46 -14.75
C ASP A 22 -23.90 27.08 -14.86
N PRO A 23 -24.62 25.99 -15.23
CA PRO A 23 -24.10 24.61 -15.16
C PRO A 23 -23.08 24.26 -16.27
N GLY A 24 -22.86 25.14 -17.25
CA GLY A 24 -21.92 24.95 -18.37
C GLY A 24 -20.68 25.85 -18.32
N ALA A 25 -20.60 26.77 -17.36
CA ALA A 25 -19.57 27.82 -17.37
C ALA A 25 -18.15 27.29 -17.10
N CYS A 26 -18.00 26.17 -16.38
CA CYS A 26 -16.68 25.65 -15.99
C CYS A 26 -15.80 25.27 -17.20
N SER A 27 -16.41 24.78 -18.30
CA SER A 27 -15.65 24.41 -19.50
C SER A 27 -15.10 25.63 -20.26
N PHE A 28 -15.82 26.76 -20.20
CA PHE A 28 -15.51 27.98 -20.95
C PHE A 28 -14.75 29.03 -20.13
N ARG A 29 -15.08 29.18 -18.84
CA ARG A 29 -14.50 30.21 -17.96
C ARG A 29 -13.20 29.78 -17.29
N VAL A 30 -12.98 28.48 -17.09
CA VAL A 30 -11.77 27.95 -16.43
C VAL A 30 -10.81 27.39 -17.48
N PRO A 31 -9.54 27.84 -17.49
CA PRO A 31 -8.51 27.26 -18.34
C PRO A 31 -8.37 25.75 -18.15
N SER A 32 -8.04 25.03 -19.21
CA SER A 32 -7.85 23.57 -19.13
C SER A 32 -6.80 23.17 -18.11
N GLU A 33 -5.72 23.96 -17.98
CA GLU A 33 -4.61 23.73 -17.06
C GLU A 33 -5.07 23.63 -15.61
N ASP A 34 -5.85 24.61 -15.15
CA ASP A 34 -6.37 24.64 -13.77
C ASP A 34 -7.28 23.44 -13.48
N ARG A 35 -8.10 23.03 -14.45
CA ARG A 35 -8.96 21.84 -14.32
C ARG A 35 -8.15 20.55 -14.23
N TYR A 36 -7.05 20.45 -14.99
CA TYR A 36 -6.14 19.31 -14.93
C TYR A 36 -5.45 19.21 -13.58
N VAL A 37 -4.95 20.33 -13.06
CA VAL A 37 -4.31 20.38 -11.73
C VAL A 37 -5.31 19.97 -10.65
N ALA A 38 -6.53 20.49 -10.67
CA ALA A 38 -7.59 20.12 -9.73
C ALA A 38 -7.96 18.63 -9.82
N ALA A 39 -8.08 18.08 -11.03
CA ALA A 39 -8.38 16.65 -11.23
C ALA A 39 -7.24 15.74 -10.75
N ILE A 40 -5.98 16.10 -11.02
CA ILE A 40 -4.80 15.36 -10.54
C ILE A 40 -4.71 15.43 -9.02
N TYR A 41 -4.96 16.61 -8.44
CA TYR A 41 -5.01 16.77 -6.99
C TYR A 41 -6.07 15.88 -6.34
N TRP A 42 -7.28 15.81 -6.91
CA TRP A 42 -8.32 14.88 -6.44
C TRP A 42 -7.88 13.41 -6.57
N ALA A 43 -7.29 13.04 -7.70
CA ALA A 43 -6.79 11.68 -7.92
C ALA A 43 -5.67 11.31 -6.94
N PHE A 44 -4.75 12.23 -6.67
CA PHE A 44 -3.62 12.00 -5.76
C PHE A 44 -4.07 11.91 -4.30
N THR A 45 -4.96 12.80 -3.86
CA THR A 45 -5.51 12.78 -2.48
C THR A 45 -6.37 11.55 -2.23
N THR A 46 -7.08 11.06 -3.26
CA THR A 46 -7.80 9.79 -3.22
C THR A 46 -6.82 8.62 -3.19
N MET A 47 -5.78 8.65 -4.04
CA MET A 47 -4.79 7.58 -4.14
C MET A 47 -3.98 7.40 -2.85
N THR A 48 -3.62 8.51 -2.20
CA THR A 48 -2.93 8.55 -0.92
C THR A 48 -3.88 8.37 0.27
N THR A 49 -5.18 8.19 0.02
CA THR A 49 -6.23 8.04 1.04
C THR A 49 -6.35 9.19 2.03
N VAL A 50 -5.80 10.37 1.70
CA VAL A 50 -5.87 11.58 2.54
C VAL A 50 -7.31 12.13 2.55
N GLY A 51 -7.91 12.25 1.36
CA GLY A 51 -9.34 12.55 1.21
C GLY A 51 -9.84 13.83 1.90
N TYR A 52 -9.24 14.99 1.62
CA TYR A 52 -9.63 16.27 2.23
C TYR A 52 -11.12 16.64 2.05
N GLY A 53 -11.77 16.15 0.98
CA GLY A 53 -13.21 16.34 0.73
C GLY A 53 -13.60 17.68 0.09
N ASP A 54 -12.60 18.45 -0.31
CA ASP A 54 -12.73 19.70 -1.07
C ASP A 54 -13.23 19.44 -2.49
N ILE A 55 -12.63 18.49 -3.21
CA ILE A 55 -13.14 17.98 -4.49
C ILE A 55 -13.87 16.65 -4.25
N LYS A 56 -15.13 16.58 -4.68
CA LYS A 56 -15.98 15.38 -4.51
C LYS A 56 -16.98 15.27 -5.66
N PRO A 57 -17.41 14.04 -6.01
CA PRO A 57 -18.45 13.84 -7.00
C PRO A 57 -19.74 14.55 -6.58
N PHE A 58 -20.43 15.16 -7.54
CA PHE A 58 -21.66 15.90 -7.27
C PHE A 58 -22.76 14.95 -6.80
N LYS A 59 -23.48 15.33 -5.75
CA LYS A 59 -24.46 14.47 -5.06
C LYS A 59 -25.56 13.92 -5.95
N PHE A 60 -25.92 14.65 -7.00
CA PHE A 60 -27.00 14.29 -7.91
C PHE A 60 -26.50 13.66 -9.22
N SER A 61 -25.18 13.48 -9.38
CA SER A 61 -24.58 12.84 -10.54
C SER A 61 -24.17 11.39 -10.21
N VAL A 62 -25.05 10.44 -10.51
CA VAL A 62 -24.80 9.00 -10.29
C VAL A 62 -23.56 8.54 -11.06
N ALA A 63 -23.34 9.08 -12.27
CA ALA A 63 -22.19 8.73 -13.10
C ALA A 63 -20.85 9.10 -12.43
N GLU A 64 -20.75 10.30 -11.85
CA GLU A 64 -19.54 10.73 -11.12
C GLU A 64 -19.29 9.89 -9.87
N MET A 65 -20.36 9.54 -9.14
CA MET A 65 -20.25 8.65 -7.98
C MET A 65 -19.77 7.26 -8.37
N THR A 66 -20.34 6.66 -9.43
CA THR A 66 -19.91 5.34 -9.91
C THR A 66 -18.46 5.37 -10.36
N PHE A 67 -18.03 6.41 -11.07
CA PHE A 67 -16.62 6.58 -11.45
C PHE A 67 -15.71 6.68 -10.22
N ALA A 68 -16.07 7.48 -9.22
CA ALA A 68 -15.30 7.61 -7.98
C ALA A 68 -15.18 6.28 -7.22
N VAL A 69 -16.27 5.49 -7.16
CA VAL A 69 -16.26 4.16 -6.53
C VAL A 69 -15.33 3.21 -7.29
N ILE A 70 -15.35 3.21 -8.63
CA ILE A 70 -14.45 2.38 -9.44
C ILE A 70 -12.98 2.79 -9.19
N CYS A 71 -12.68 4.09 -9.15
CA CYS A 71 -11.35 4.59 -8.82
C CYS A 71 -10.88 4.14 -7.43
N LEU A 72 -11.76 4.15 -6.43
CA LEU A 72 -11.47 3.66 -5.08
C LEU A 72 -11.19 2.16 -5.06
N MET A 73 -11.97 1.35 -5.80
CA MET A 73 -11.71 -0.09 -5.92
C MET A 73 -10.34 -0.35 -6.55
N LEU A 74 -10.03 0.30 -7.67
CA LEU A 74 -8.73 0.18 -8.34
C LEU A 74 -7.58 0.63 -7.43
N ASN A 75 -7.77 1.73 -6.70
CA ASN A 75 -6.78 2.21 -5.74
C ASN A 75 -6.47 1.17 -4.67
N SER A 76 -7.49 0.51 -4.12
CA SER A 76 -7.30 -0.54 -3.10
C SER A 76 -6.45 -1.70 -3.62
N THR A 77 -6.64 -2.12 -4.87
CA THR A 77 -5.85 -3.19 -5.50
C THR A 77 -4.40 -2.77 -5.69
N VAL A 78 -4.16 -1.56 -6.19
CA VAL A 78 -2.80 -1.01 -6.36
C VAL A 78 -2.10 -0.89 -5.02
N TYR A 79 -2.79 -0.39 -4.00
CA TYR A 79 -2.25 -0.26 -2.65
C TYR A 79 -1.84 -1.62 -2.08
N ALA A 80 -2.71 -2.64 -2.18
CA ALA A 80 -2.41 -3.99 -1.73
C ALA A 80 -1.19 -4.58 -2.46
N TYR A 81 -1.07 -4.34 -3.77
CA TYR A 81 0.07 -4.80 -4.57
C TYR A 81 1.38 -4.16 -4.10
N VAL A 82 1.40 -2.84 -3.90
CA VAL A 82 2.58 -2.11 -3.42
C VAL A 82 3.00 -2.61 -2.03
N VAL A 83 2.05 -2.76 -1.11
CA VAL A 83 2.34 -3.29 0.24
C VAL A 83 2.91 -4.70 0.17
N SER A 84 2.35 -5.56 -0.70
CA SER A 84 2.85 -6.93 -0.91
C SER A 84 4.30 -6.93 -1.43
N GLY A 85 4.63 -6.04 -2.36
CA GLY A 85 6.00 -5.87 -2.86
C GLY A 85 6.96 -5.41 -1.77
N ILE A 86 6.55 -4.48 -0.91
CA ILE A 86 7.38 -4.02 0.23
C ILE A 86 7.63 -5.17 1.20
N ILE A 87 6.59 -5.94 1.52
CA ILE A 87 6.68 -7.10 2.40
C ILE A 87 7.66 -8.14 1.84
N ASP A 88 7.57 -8.43 0.54
CA ASP A 88 8.47 -9.39 -0.12
C ASP A 88 9.93 -8.93 -0.12
N VAL A 89 10.18 -7.63 -0.37
CA VAL A 89 11.52 -7.04 -0.23
C VAL A 89 12.03 -7.18 1.20
N ILE A 90 11.20 -6.93 2.22
CA ILE A 90 11.59 -7.09 3.63
C ILE A 90 11.90 -8.55 3.95
N TYR A 91 11.10 -9.50 3.46
CA TYR A 91 11.35 -10.92 3.68
C TYR A 91 12.65 -11.41 3.03
N ASN A 92 13.01 -10.86 1.87
CA ASN A 92 14.21 -11.22 1.12
C ASN A 92 15.40 -10.29 1.39
N TYR A 93 15.27 -9.28 2.27
CA TYR A 93 16.33 -8.31 2.55
C TYR A 93 17.56 -8.96 3.20
N ASN A 94 17.35 -9.94 4.09
CA ASN A 94 18.44 -10.70 4.70
C ASN A 94 18.05 -12.16 4.97
N PRO A 95 18.08 -13.03 3.94
CA PRO A 95 17.72 -14.44 4.09
C PRO A 95 18.69 -15.19 5.02
N SER A 96 19.97 -14.80 5.05
CA SER A 96 20.98 -15.39 5.94
C SER A 96 20.67 -15.16 7.42
N ASP A 97 20.36 -13.94 7.83
CA ASP A 97 20.04 -13.65 9.23
C ASP A 97 18.75 -14.35 9.67
N ARG A 98 17.77 -14.46 8.77
CA ARG A 98 16.51 -15.17 9.05
C ARG A 98 16.76 -16.65 9.35
N GLU A 99 17.48 -17.34 8.48
CA GLU A 99 17.80 -18.75 8.63
C GLU A 99 18.69 -18.98 9.86
N TYR A 100 19.62 -18.07 10.15
CA TYR A 100 20.46 -18.13 11.35
C TYR A 100 19.58 -18.08 12.62
N ARG A 101 18.60 -17.16 12.66
CA ARG A 101 17.68 -17.02 13.79
C ARG A 101 16.73 -18.22 13.90
N ALA A 102 16.31 -18.81 12.79
CA ALA A 102 15.48 -20.01 12.79
C ALA A 102 16.21 -21.19 13.45
N ARG A 103 17.42 -21.52 12.97
CA ARG A 103 18.23 -22.61 13.56
C ARG A 103 18.59 -22.36 15.02
N MET A 104 18.90 -21.12 15.38
CA MET A 104 19.17 -20.73 16.76
C MET A 104 17.94 -20.92 17.66
N ASN A 105 16.73 -20.72 17.15
CA ASN A 105 15.50 -20.97 17.90
C ASN A 105 15.22 -22.47 18.03
N ASP A 106 15.36 -23.25 16.97
CA ASP A 106 15.18 -24.72 17.02
C ASP A 106 16.12 -25.37 18.05
N MET A 107 17.37 -24.92 18.11
CA MET A 107 18.32 -25.38 19.13
C MET A 107 17.87 -24.99 20.54
N LYS A 108 17.35 -23.76 20.75
CA LYS A 108 16.83 -23.33 22.05
C LYS A 108 15.64 -24.17 22.49
N ASP A 109 14.75 -24.51 21.57
CA ASP A 109 13.58 -25.34 21.83
C ASP A 109 14.01 -26.77 22.19
N TYR A 110 14.96 -27.36 21.45
CA TYR A 110 15.53 -28.66 21.79
C TYR A 110 16.15 -28.69 23.20
N VAL A 111 16.92 -27.66 23.55
CA VAL A 111 17.56 -27.53 24.87
C VAL A 111 16.51 -27.39 25.98
N ARG A 112 15.38 -26.73 25.68
CA ARG A 112 14.24 -26.57 26.60
C ARG A 112 13.53 -27.90 26.82
N ASP A 113 13.23 -28.63 25.75
CA ASP A 113 12.51 -29.90 25.79
C ASP A 113 13.32 -31.00 26.48
N THR A 114 14.64 -30.96 26.33
CA THR A 114 15.56 -31.93 26.96
C THR A 114 15.85 -31.60 28.43
N ALA A 115 15.29 -30.51 28.98
CA ALA A 115 15.49 -30.06 30.36
C ALA A 115 16.98 -30.01 30.78
N MET A 116 17.85 -29.50 29.90
CA MET A 116 19.30 -29.49 30.14
C MET A 116 19.70 -28.61 31.33
N SER A 117 20.75 -29.03 32.06
CA SER A 117 21.35 -28.20 33.10
C SER A 117 21.88 -26.87 32.53
N VAL A 118 21.82 -25.80 33.34
CA VAL A 118 22.17 -24.43 32.91
C VAL A 118 23.60 -24.34 32.34
N ARG A 119 24.56 -25.08 32.92
CA ARG A 119 25.95 -25.10 32.45
C ARG A 119 26.07 -25.74 31.07
N LEU A 120 25.39 -26.86 30.83
CA LEU A 120 25.42 -27.55 29.54
C LEU A 120 24.70 -26.72 28.46
N SER A 121 23.54 -26.14 28.80
CA SER A 121 22.78 -25.25 27.92
C SER A 121 23.63 -24.08 27.42
N ASN A 122 24.38 -23.43 28.31
CA ASN A 122 25.24 -22.29 27.93
C ASN A 122 26.41 -22.72 27.04
N ASN A 123 27.03 -23.87 27.32
CA ASN A 123 28.10 -24.40 26.47
C ASN A 123 27.60 -24.76 25.06
N VAL A 124 26.42 -25.39 24.97
CA VAL A 124 25.78 -25.74 23.69
C VAL A 124 25.45 -24.48 22.90
N LYS A 125 24.86 -23.46 23.53
CA LYS A 125 24.54 -22.18 22.88
C LYS A 125 25.79 -21.49 22.30
N CYS A 126 26.85 -21.35 23.10
CA CYS A 126 28.10 -20.72 22.62
C CYS A 126 28.73 -21.50 21.47
N HIS A 127 28.75 -22.84 21.55
CA HIS A 127 29.30 -23.66 20.48
C HIS A 127 28.46 -23.55 19.20
N TYR A 128 27.14 -23.59 19.32
CA TYR A 128 26.23 -23.49 18.19
C TYR A 128 26.28 -22.12 17.51
N ASP A 129 26.44 -21.05 18.29
CA ASP A 129 26.66 -19.68 17.80
C ASP A 129 27.96 -19.56 16.99
N PHE A 130 29.06 -20.14 17.50
CA PHE A 130 30.32 -20.20 16.78
C PHE A 130 30.21 -21.02 15.49
N LEU A 131 29.51 -22.15 15.52
CA LEU A 131 29.28 -22.98 14.33
C LEU A 131 28.46 -22.24 13.26
N LEU A 132 27.37 -21.59 13.65
CA LEU A 132 26.51 -20.86 12.72
C LEU A 132 27.18 -19.62 12.12
N SER A 133 28.14 -19.00 12.82
CA SER A 133 28.92 -17.87 12.30
C SER A 133 30.08 -18.28 11.39
N THR A 134 30.52 -19.54 11.44
CA THR A 134 31.65 -20.05 10.64
C THR A 134 31.23 -20.96 9.49
N THR A 135 30.01 -21.49 9.51
CA THR A 135 29.50 -22.39 8.47
C THR A 135 28.73 -21.59 7.41
N CYS A 136 28.90 -21.92 6.13
CA CYS A 136 28.01 -21.43 5.08
C CYS A 136 26.59 -21.89 5.38
N LEU A 137 25.68 -20.94 5.61
CA LEU A 137 24.34 -21.21 6.11
C LEU A 137 23.43 -21.95 5.12
N PHE A 138 23.85 -22.01 3.85
CA PHE A 138 23.14 -22.68 2.77
C PHE A 138 23.49 -24.18 2.71
N PRO A 139 22.50 -25.09 2.79
CA PRO A 139 22.74 -26.51 2.58
C PRO A 139 23.13 -26.77 1.11
N GLU A 140 24.30 -27.37 0.88
CA GLU A 140 24.79 -27.76 -0.46
C GLU A 140 23.91 -28.82 -1.17
N GLU A 141 22.97 -29.43 -0.44
CA GLU A 141 22.11 -30.50 -0.93
C GLU A 141 21.07 -30.05 -1.99
N GLN A 142 20.89 -28.74 -2.19
CA GLN A 142 19.98 -28.19 -3.21
C GLN A 142 20.64 -27.89 -4.57
N VAL A 143 21.93 -28.23 -4.76
CA VAL A 143 22.69 -27.95 -6.00
C VAL A 143 22.89 -29.20 -6.89
N ILE A 144 22.18 -30.31 -6.62
CA ILE A 144 22.24 -31.55 -7.43
C ILE A 144 20.90 -31.81 -8.13
#